data_AF-A0A1H4JBS6-F1
#
_entry.id   AF-A0A1H4JBS6-F1
#
_cell.length_a   1.000
_cell.length_b   1.000
_cell.length_c   1.000
_cell.angle_alpha   90.00
_cell.angle_beta   90.00
_cell.angle_gamma   90.00
#
_symmetry.space_group_name_H-M   'P 1'
#
loop_
_entity.id
_entity.type
_entity.pdbx_description
1 polymer ?
#
loop_
_entity_poly.entity_id
_entity_poly.type
_entity_poly.pdbx_seq_one_letter_code
_entity_poly.pdbx_strand_id
1 'polypeptide(L)'
;MSWSIDEAAQVMGMAPHEVLAVAEVGDYHVVTTHDGQHTLVTEEGEAKLLTAEDAAKLGVDEGGELEELADAAEDADPAKTAEGSDLDPNAAEIAERARQALENGGQGPTPSAPVPNPEAGGLPPNENSSDGDEDPVPDANKDDLLAWVGDDSDRAARALEAEKERSGGPRSTVVAALEKVAQA
;
A
#
# COMPACT_ATOMS: atom_id res chain seq x y z
N MET A 1 13.68 8.26 -21.42
CA MET A 1 12.29 8.36 -21.95
C MET A 1 11.44 8.29 -20.71
N SER A 2 10.65 9.32 -20.40
CA SER A 2 9.94 9.35 -19.12
C SER A 2 8.96 8.17 -19.00
N TRP A 3 9.18 7.31 -18.03
CA TRP A 3 8.28 6.20 -17.71
C TRP A 3 6.98 6.71 -17.09
N SER A 4 5.87 6.09 -17.50
CA SER A 4 4.57 6.29 -16.87
C SER A 4 4.47 5.48 -15.56
N ILE A 5 3.59 5.90 -14.65
CA ILE A 5 3.26 5.17 -13.42
C ILE A 5 2.83 3.72 -13.73
N ASP A 6 1.98 3.51 -14.74
CA ASP A 6 1.54 2.18 -15.18
C ASP A 6 2.72 1.31 -15.66
N GLU A 7 3.69 1.89 -16.36
CA GLU A 7 4.87 1.15 -16.87
C GLU A 7 5.77 0.73 -15.71
N ALA A 8 6.05 1.65 -14.78
CA ALA A 8 6.82 1.36 -13.57
C ALA A 8 6.13 0.26 -12.72
N ALA A 9 4.83 0.38 -12.50
CA ALA A 9 4.05 -0.61 -11.74
C ALA A 9 4.06 -1.98 -12.43
N GLN A 10 3.91 -2.02 -13.75
CA GLN A 10 3.96 -3.25 -14.53
C GLN A 10 5.33 -3.95 -14.42
N VAL A 11 6.43 -3.20 -14.53
CA VAL A 11 7.79 -3.74 -14.40
C VAL A 11 8.04 -4.27 -12.99
N MET A 12 7.55 -3.57 -11.97
CA MET A 12 7.71 -3.96 -10.57
C MET A 12 6.72 -5.05 -10.11
N GLY A 13 5.75 -5.44 -10.94
CA GLY A 13 4.74 -6.44 -10.61
C GLY A 13 3.77 -6.00 -9.51
N MET A 14 3.49 -4.70 -9.43
CA MET A 14 2.62 -4.07 -8.42
C MET A 14 1.45 -3.35 -9.06
N ALA A 15 0.48 -2.93 -8.25
CA ALA A 15 -0.67 -2.18 -8.77
C ALA A 15 -0.30 -0.71 -9.03
N PRO A 16 -0.86 -0.05 -10.06
CA PRO A 16 -0.52 1.34 -10.38
C PRO A 16 -0.76 2.33 -9.23
N HIS A 17 -1.73 2.06 -8.36
CA HIS A 17 -2.03 2.90 -7.20
C HIS A 17 -1.02 2.76 -6.05
N GLU A 18 -0.13 1.76 -6.10
CA GLU A 18 0.96 1.58 -5.12
C GLU A 18 2.18 2.44 -5.48
N VAL A 19 2.24 2.96 -6.72
CA VAL A 19 3.30 3.85 -7.19
C VAL A 19 2.83 5.30 -7.06
N LEU A 20 3.53 6.08 -6.25
CA LEU A 20 3.25 7.50 -6.05
C LEU A 20 3.92 8.38 -7.10
N ALA A 21 5.17 8.09 -7.42
CA ALA A 21 5.97 8.90 -8.31
C ALA A 21 7.05 8.09 -9.03
N VAL A 22 7.44 8.55 -10.21
CA VAL A 22 8.56 8.02 -11.00
C VAL A 22 9.43 9.20 -11.43
N ALA A 23 10.72 9.17 -11.08
CA ALA A 23 11.70 10.19 -11.44
C ALA A 23 12.86 9.57 -12.23
N GLU A 24 13.34 10.25 -13.28
CA GLU A 24 14.50 9.81 -14.07
C GLU A 24 15.78 10.39 -13.44
N VAL A 25 16.73 9.55 -13.07
CA VAL A 25 18.03 9.94 -12.47
C VAL A 25 19.15 9.24 -13.24
N GLY A 26 19.69 9.94 -14.24
CA GLY A 26 20.68 9.37 -15.15
C GLY A 26 20.07 8.26 -16.01
N ASP A 27 20.63 7.05 -15.95
CA ASP A 27 20.16 5.86 -16.68
C ASP A 27 19.15 5.02 -15.88
N TYR A 28 18.67 5.54 -14.75
CA TYR A 28 17.78 4.84 -13.83
C TYR A 28 16.46 5.58 -13.64
N HIS A 29 15.40 4.82 -13.34
CA HIS A 29 14.12 5.34 -12.89
C HIS A 29 13.97 5.08 -11.39
N VAL A 30 13.84 6.13 -10.60
CA VAL A 30 13.52 6.05 -9.16
C VAL A 30 12.01 6.03 -9.01
N VAL A 31 11.49 4.90 -8.55
CA VAL A 31 10.06 4.70 -8.27
C VAL A 31 9.84 4.84 -6.78
N THR A 32 8.91 5.73 -6.40
CA THR A 32 8.49 5.93 -5.01
C THR A 32 7.16 5.24 -4.80
N THR A 33 7.09 4.31 -3.84
CA THR A 33 5.87 3.58 -3.51
C THR A 33 5.12 4.21 -2.33
N HIS A 34 3.87 3.79 -2.12
CA HIS A 34 3.02 4.30 -1.04
C HIS A 34 3.56 4.01 0.39
N ASP A 35 4.46 3.03 0.54
CA ASP A 35 5.16 2.76 1.82
C ASP A 35 6.31 3.77 2.09
N GLY A 36 6.55 4.70 1.16
CA GLY A 36 7.68 5.64 1.21
C GLY A 36 9.02 5.00 0.81
N GLN A 37 9.00 3.80 0.22
CA GLN A 37 10.20 3.16 -0.28
C GLN A 37 10.55 3.66 -1.68
N HIS A 38 11.85 3.82 -1.92
CA HIS A 38 12.39 4.17 -3.23
C HIS A 38 13.07 2.94 -3.85
N THR A 39 12.67 2.61 -5.09
CA THR A 39 13.23 1.50 -5.85
C THR A 39 13.83 2.03 -7.14
N LEU A 40 15.06 1.65 -7.43
CA LEU A 40 15.70 1.90 -8.72
C LEU A 40 15.26 0.84 -9.71
N VAL A 41 14.81 1.28 -10.88
CA VAL A 41 14.46 0.42 -11.99
C VAL A 41 15.29 0.79 -13.22
N THR A 42 15.97 -0.19 -13.79
CA THR A 42 16.74 -0.01 -15.03
C THR A 42 15.83 -0.10 -16.26
N GLU A 43 16.31 0.37 -17.42
CA GLU A 43 15.59 0.17 -18.69
C GLU A 43 15.42 -1.32 -19.06
N GLU A 44 16.26 -2.20 -18.51
CA GLU A 44 16.15 -3.65 -18.66
C GLU A 44 15.07 -4.27 -17.75
N GLY A 45 14.45 -3.46 -16.90
CA GLY A 45 13.40 -3.88 -15.97
C GLY A 45 13.93 -4.52 -14.68
N GLU A 46 15.22 -4.34 -14.35
CA GLU A 46 15.76 -4.79 -13.08
C GLU A 46 15.40 -3.80 -11.97
N ALA A 47 14.62 -4.25 -10.99
CA ALA A 47 14.26 -3.48 -9.81
C ALA A 47 15.18 -3.80 -8.63
N LYS A 48 15.78 -2.77 -8.02
CA LYS A 48 16.62 -2.88 -6.83
C LYS A 48 16.24 -1.80 -5.82
N LEU A 49 16.16 -2.16 -4.54
CA LEU A 49 15.93 -1.18 -3.46
C LEU A 49 17.03 -0.11 -3.49
N LEU A 50 16.64 1.16 -3.47
CA LEU A 50 17.58 2.28 -3.41
C LEU A 50 18.23 2.28 -2.02
N THR A 51 19.55 2.11 -1.97
CA THR A 51 20.32 2.25 -0.74
C THR A 51 20.99 3.62 -0.67
N ALA A 52 21.40 4.06 0.52
CA ALA A 52 22.15 5.31 0.69
C ALA A 52 23.45 5.35 -0.15
N GLU A 53 24.13 4.21 -0.31
CA GLU A 53 25.29 4.10 -1.20
C GLU A 53 24.95 4.30 -2.68
N ASP A 54 23.79 3.79 -3.11
CA ASP A 54 23.32 3.97 -4.49
C ASP A 54 22.90 5.42 -4.74
N ALA A 55 22.20 6.06 -3.79
CA ALA A 55 21.86 7.48 -3.85
C ALA A 55 23.11 8.38 -3.96
N ALA A 56 24.14 8.10 -3.15
CA ALA A 56 25.42 8.82 -3.20
C ALA A 56 26.16 8.64 -4.54
N LYS A 57 26.08 7.46 -5.16
CA LYS A 57 26.68 7.21 -6.49
C LYS A 57 25.95 7.92 -7.61
N LEU A 58 24.64 8.11 -7.48
CA LEU A 58 23.82 8.84 -8.43
C LEU A 58 24.02 10.36 -8.36
N GLY A 59 24.85 10.84 -7.41
CA GLY A 59 25.08 12.28 -7.23
C GLY A 59 23.85 13.00 -6.69
N VAL A 60 22.91 12.25 -6.10
CA VAL A 60 21.81 12.83 -5.33
C VAL A 60 22.42 13.29 -4.01
N ASP A 61 22.94 14.51 -4.00
CA ASP A 61 23.48 15.15 -2.80
C ASP A 61 22.36 15.14 -1.73
N GLU A 62 22.65 14.59 -0.55
CA GLU A 62 21.70 14.32 0.55
C GLU A 62 20.93 15.58 1.06
N GLY A 63 21.08 16.75 0.46
CA GLY A 63 20.51 18.01 0.95
C GLY A 63 19.83 18.91 -0.09
N GLY A 64 19.45 18.41 -1.28
CA GLY A 64 18.93 19.29 -2.36
C GLY A 64 17.60 18.89 -2.99
N GLU A 65 17.51 17.71 -3.60
CA GLU A 65 16.42 17.40 -4.54
C GLU A 65 15.43 16.32 -4.06
N LEU A 66 15.77 15.47 -3.09
CA LEU A 66 14.82 14.47 -2.56
C LEU A 66 13.79 15.07 -1.59
N GLU A 67 14.17 16.09 -0.80
CA GLU A 67 13.23 16.79 0.08
C GLU A 67 12.17 17.55 -0.74
N GLU A 68 12.52 18.11 -1.91
CA GLU A 68 11.56 18.82 -2.77
C GLU A 68 10.53 17.88 -3.42
N LEU A 69 10.91 16.61 -3.68
CA LEU A 69 9.99 15.58 -4.19
C LEU A 69 9.03 15.05 -3.13
N ALA A 70 9.44 15.00 -1.86
CA ALA A 70 8.56 14.62 -0.74
C ALA A 70 7.58 15.76 -0.38
N ASP A 71 8.03 17.02 -0.38
CA ASP A 71 7.17 18.19 -0.13
C ASP A 71 6.14 18.39 -1.24
N ALA A 72 6.50 18.11 -2.51
CA ALA A 72 5.57 18.16 -3.64
C ALA A 72 4.48 17.07 -3.60
N ALA A 73 4.72 15.95 -2.91
CA ALA A 73 3.70 14.92 -2.69
C ALA A 73 2.79 15.24 -1.50
N GLU A 74 3.27 15.99 -0.51
CA GLU A 74 2.50 16.37 0.68
C GLU A 74 1.59 17.61 0.46
N ASP A 75 1.96 18.54 -0.44
CA ASP A 75 1.10 19.69 -0.83
C ASP A 75 0.19 19.41 -2.04
N ALA A 76 0.28 18.23 -2.65
CA ALA A 76 -0.62 17.79 -3.72
C ALA A 76 -2.01 17.44 -3.16
N ASP A 77 -2.76 18.45 -2.74
CA ASP A 77 -4.20 18.36 -2.54
C ASP A 77 -4.85 18.01 -3.89
N PRO A 78 -5.39 16.78 -4.09
CA PRO A 78 -5.91 16.36 -5.39
C PRO A 78 -7.15 17.14 -5.82
N ALA A 79 -7.71 18.00 -4.94
CA ALA A 79 -8.84 18.86 -5.26
C ALA A 79 -8.43 20.26 -5.74
N LYS A 80 -7.16 20.65 -5.68
CA LYS A 80 -6.73 22.04 -5.98
C LYS A 80 -6.02 22.23 -7.32
N THR A 81 -5.68 21.18 -8.04
CA THR A 81 -4.96 21.24 -9.32
C THR A 81 -5.84 21.55 -10.55
N ALA A 82 -7.10 21.97 -10.35
CA ALA A 82 -8.06 22.16 -11.45
C ALA A 82 -8.14 23.58 -12.03
N GLU A 83 -7.43 24.57 -11.48
CA GLU A 83 -7.51 25.95 -11.98
C GLU A 83 -6.15 26.51 -12.36
N GLY A 84 -5.82 26.40 -13.64
CA GLY A 84 -4.90 27.34 -14.29
C GLY A 84 -3.54 26.77 -14.70
N SER A 85 -3.55 25.86 -15.66
CA SER A 85 -2.41 25.70 -16.57
C SER A 85 -2.95 25.44 -17.97
N ASP A 86 -2.38 26.12 -18.96
CA ASP A 86 -2.50 25.90 -20.40
C ASP A 86 -2.19 24.44 -20.75
N LEU A 87 -3.15 23.56 -20.49
CA LEU A 87 -3.07 22.14 -20.75
C LEU A 87 -3.23 21.92 -22.25
N ASP A 88 -2.21 21.26 -22.80
CA ASP A 88 -2.20 20.64 -24.12
C ASP A 88 -3.60 20.10 -24.46
N PRO A 89 -4.22 20.49 -25.59
CA PRO A 89 -5.60 20.11 -25.93
C PRO A 89 -5.79 18.59 -26.06
N ASN A 90 -4.69 17.83 -26.09
CA ASN A 90 -4.69 16.38 -26.16
C ASN A 90 -4.87 15.70 -24.78
N ALA A 91 -4.50 16.36 -23.68
CA ALA A 91 -4.60 15.78 -22.33
C ALA A 91 -6.07 15.65 -21.87
N ALA A 92 -6.92 16.62 -22.22
CA ALA A 92 -8.35 16.57 -21.94
C ALA A 92 -9.06 15.45 -22.75
N GLU A 93 -8.66 15.23 -24.01
CA GLU A 93 -9.24 14.17 -24.85
C GLU A 93 -8.85 12.76 -24.34
N ILE A 94 -7.63 12.61 -23.81
CA ILE A 94 -7.17 11.36 -23.18
C ILE A 94 -7.91 11.09 -21.86
N ALA A 95 -8.09 12.12 -21.03
CA ALA A 95 -8.83 11.99 -19.77
C ALA A 95 -10.31 11.63 -19.99
N GLU A 96 -10.95 12.23 -21.01
CA GLU A 96 -12.34 11.94 -21.33
C GLU A 96 -12.51 10.54 -21.96
N ARG A 97 -11.56 10.10 -22.79
CA ARG A 97 -11.52 8.74 -23.34
C ARG A 97 -11.30 7.67 -22.26
N ALA A 98 -10.48 7.97 -21.25
CA ALA A 98 -10.27 7.09 -20.10
C ALA A 98 -11.54 6.95 -19.24
N ARG A 99 -12.26 8.04 -18.98
CA ARG A 99 -13.56 7.98 -18.29
C ARG A 99 -14.60 7.18 -19.07
N GLN A 100 -14.68 7.39 -20.38
CA GLN A 100 -15.62 6.66 -21.25
C GLN A 100 -15.32 5.16 -21.33
N ALA A 101 -14.06 4.76 -21.18
CA ALA A 101 -13.64 3.35 -21.12
C ALA A 101 -14.03 2.69 -19.78
N LEU A 102 -14.03 3.43 -18.66
CA LEU A 102 -14.54 2.94 -17.38
C LEU A 102 -16.07 2.81 -17.38
N GLU A 103 -16.80 3.76 -17.98
CA GLU A 103 -18.27 3.72 -18.03
C GLU A 103 -18.85 2.66 -18.98
N ASN A 104 -18.11 2.22 -20.00
CA ASN A 104 -18.56 1.19 -20.95
C ASN A 104 -18.27 -0.26 -20.52
N GLY A 105 -17.83 -0.48 -19.28
CA GLY A 105 -17.70 -1.82 -18.71
C GLY A 105 -16.47 -2.56 -19.23
N GLY A 106 -15.42 -2.57 -18.43
CA GLY A 106 -14.22 -3.37 -18.61
C GLY A 106 -14.53 -4.87 -18.77
N GLN A 107 -14.73 -5.30 -20.01
CA GLN A 107 -14.48 -6.68 -20.43
C GLN A 107 -13.06 -6.75 -20.98
N GLY A 108 -12.08 -6.58 -20.09
CA GLY A 108 -10.76 -7.14 -20.33
C GLY A 108 -10.87 -8.68 -20.35
N PRO A 109 -10.02 -9.39 -21.12
CA PRO A 109 -10.00 -10.84 -21.08
C PRO A 109 -9.67 -11.29 -19.65
N THR A 110 -10.60 -11.96 -19.00
CA THR A 110 -10.36 -12.61 -17.72
C THR A 110 -9.18 -13.57 -17.87
N PRO A 111 -8.12 -13.47 -17.05
CA PRO A 111 -7.07 -14.48 -17.05
C PRO A 111 -7.68 -15.83 -16.68
N SER A 112 -7.46 -16.83 -17.52
CA SER A 112 -7.89 -18.20 -17.29
C SER A 112 -7.36 -18.69 -15.94
N ALA A 113 -8.28 -19.11 -15.07
CA ALA A 113 -7.95 -19.72 -13.79
C ALA A 113 -7.01 -20.94 -13.95
N PRO A 114 -6.03 -21.13 -13.06
CA PRO A 114 -5.23 -22.35 -13.03
C PRO A 114 -6.11 -23.56 -12.70
N VAL A 115 -5.93 -24.62 -13.49
CA VAL A 115 -6.56 -25.93 -13.28
C VAL A 115 -6.12 -26.53 -11.93
N PRO A 116 -7.05 -26.99 -11.07
CA PRO A 116 -6.69 -27.69 -9.85
C PRO A 116 -6.14 -29.09 -10.18
N ASN A 117 -4.97 -29.38 -9.61
CA ASN A 117 -4.35 -30.71 -9.57
C ASN A 117 -5.05 -31.56 -8.49
N PRO A 118 -5.75 -32.67 -8.83
CA PRO A 118 -6.26 -33.58 -7.82
C PRO A 118 -5.20 -34.63 -7.46
N GLU A 119 -5.30 -35.14 -6.24
CA GLU A 119 -4.58 -36.30 -5.68
C GLU A 119 -3.26 -36.00 -4.95
N ALA A 120 -3.35 -35.87 -3.62
CA ALA A 120 -2.73 -36.84 -2.70
C ALA A 120 -3.08 -36.55 -1.23
N GLY A 121 -3.58 -37.57 -0.54
CA GLY A 121 -3.25 -37.79 0.87
C GLY A 121 -4.24 -37.25 1.90
N GLY A 122 -5.14 -38.13 2.36
CA GLY A 122 -5.94 -37.89 3.54
C GLY A 122 -5.08 -37.69 4.79
N LEU A 123 -5.33 -36.58 5.47
CA LEU A 123 -5.06 -36.41 6.89
C LEU A 123 -6.41 -36.52 7.63
N PRO A 124 -6.44 -37.07 8.85
CA PRO A 124 -7.68 -37.19 9.62
C PRO A 124 -8.27 -35.79 9.90
N PRO A 125 -9.61 -35.67 10.01
CA PRO A 125 -10.22 -34.41 10.40
C PRO A 125 -9.76 -34.06 11.82
N ASN A 126 -8.95 -33.03 11.94
CA ASN A 126 -8.73 -32.38 13.22
C ASN A 126 -9.93 -31.45 13.43
N GLU A 127 -10.94 -31.92 14.16
CA GLU A 127 -12.17 -31.19 14.52
C GLU A 127 -11.89 -30.05 15.52
N ASN A 128 -10.95 -29.18 15.19
CA ASN A 128 -10.73 -27.93 15.91
C ASN A 128 -10.45 -26.75 14.96
N SER A 129 -10.98 -26.84 13.73
CA SER A 129 -11.22 -25.68 12.89
C SER A 129 -12.52 -25.03 13.35
N SER A 130 -12.45 -24.27 14.45
CA SER A 130 -13.22 -23.03 14.47
C SER A 130 -12.50 -22.06 13.53
N ASP A 131 -12.63 -22.31 12.22
CA ASP A 131 -12.58 -21.31 11.16
C ASP A 131 -13.82 -20.39 11.35
N GLY A 132 -13.98 -19.86 12.56
CA GLY A 132 -14.82 -18.71 12.75
C GLY A 132 -14.07 -17.57 12.12
N ASP A 133 -14.74 -16.82 11.26
CA ASP A 133 -14.27 -15.53 10.75
C ASP A 133 -13.87 -14.65 11.94
N GLU A 134 -12.62 -14.75 12.36
CA GLU A 134 -12.06 -13.99 13.46
C GLU A 134 -11.91 -12.56 12.93
N ASP A 135 -12.93 -11.74 13.19
CA ASP A 135 -12.93 -10.33 12.82
C ASP A 135 -11.59 -9.70 13.25
N PRO A 136 -10.83 -9.11 12.32
CA PRO A 136 -9.53 -8.53 12.65
C PRO A 136 -9.71 -7.43 13.70
N VAL A 137 -8.77 -7.33 14.64
CA VAL A 137 -8.80 -6.29 15.67
C VAL A 137 -8.74 -4.93 14.97
N PRO A 138 -9.77 -4.08 15.11
CA PRO A 138 -9.79 -2.79 14.43
C PRO A 138 -8.72 -1.87 15.01
N ASP A 139 -7.94 -1.20 14.16
CA ASP A 139 -6.98 -0.17 14.59
C ASP A 139 -7.68 1.16 14.90
N ALA A 140 -8.61 1.13 15.85
CA ALA A 140 -9.43 2.28 16.21
C ALA A 140 -8.85 3.06 17.41
N ASN A 141 -9.55 4.13 17.80
CA ASN A 141 -9.25 4.80 19.07
C ASN A 141 -9.67 3.90 20.25
N LYS A 142 -9.27 4.29 21.48
CA LYS A 142 -9.55 3.52 22.69
C LYS A 142 -11.04 3.19 22.87
N ASP A 143 -11.92 4.18 22.67
CA ASP A 143 -13.35 4.04 22.96
C ASP A 143 -14.02 3.10 21.95
N ASP A 144 -13.68 3.20 20.67
CA ASP A 144 -14.15 2.29 19.62
C ASP A 144 -13.59 0.86 19.81
N LEU A 145 -12.32 0.72 20.21
CA LEU A 145 -11.73 -0.60 20.48
C LEU A 145 -12.42 -1.28 21.67
N LEU A 146 -12.68 -0.53 22.75
CA LEU A 146 -13.41 -1.06 23.91
C LEU A 146 -14.88 -1.37 23.58
N ALA A 147 -15.52 -0.59 22.71
CA ALA A 147 -16.86 -0.88 22.24
C ALA A 147 -16.92 -2.16 21.38
N TRP A 148 -15.90 -2.41 20.56
CA TRP A 148 -15.79 -3.64 19.76
C TRP A 148 -15.52 -4.88 20.62
N VAL A 149 -14.68 -4.76 21.66
CA VAL A 149 -14.41 -5.83 22.63
C VAL A 149 -15.66 -6.12 23.47
N GLY A 150 -16.37 -5.09 23.92
CA GLY A 150 -17.51 -5.25 24.84
C GLY A 150 -17.08 -5.87 26.18
N ASP A 151 -17.86 -6.85 26.65
CA ASP A 151 -17.59 -7.64 27.87
C ASP A 151 -16.95 -9.01 27.56
N ASP A 152 -16.39 -9.19 26.35
CA ASP A 152 -15.82 -10.46 25.90
C ASP A 152 -14.32 -10.55 26.25
N SER A 153 -13.99 -11.38 27.25
CA SER A 153 -12.64 -11.53 27.79
C SER A 153 -11.66 -12.12 26.77
N ASP A 154 -12.12 -13.00 25.87
CA ASP A 154 -11.32 -13.59 24.80
C ASP A 154 -10.96 -12.53 23.73
N ARG A 155 -11.93 -11.71 23.31
CA ARG A 155 -11.68 -10.55 22.42
C ARG A 155 -10.74 -9.54 23.05
N ALA A 156 -10.87 -9.29 24.37
CA ALA A 156 -10.01 -8.38 25.09
C ALA A 156 -8.55 -8.86 25.10
N ALA A 157 -8.31 -10.16 25.29
CA ALA A 157 -6.98 -10.75 25.26
C ALA A 157 -6.32 -10.62 23.87
N ARG A 158 -7.07 -10.82 22.79
CA ARG A 158 -6.56 -10.63 21.42
C ARG A 158 -6.25 -9.19 21.10
N ALA A 159 -7.14 -8.27 21.46
CA ALA A 159 -6.91 -6.84 21.28
C ALA A 159 -5.67 -6.37 22.09
N LEU A 160 -5.43 -6.97 23.26
CA LEU A 160 -4.27 -6.68 24.10
C LEU A 160 -2.96 -7.14 23.44
N GLU A 161 -2.95 -8.30 22.80
CA GLU A 161 -1.80 -8.81 22.04
C GLU A 161 -1.50 -7.90 20.84
N ALA A 162 -2.52 -7.61 20.03
CA ALA A 162 -2.40 -6.71 18.87
C ALA A 162 -1.86 -5.31 19.25
N GLU A 163 -2.34 -4.73 20.35
CA GLU A 163 -1.85 -3.42 20.81
C GLU A 163 -0.41 -3.46 21.35
N LYS A 164 0.06 -4.61 21.87
CA LYS A 164 1.46 -4.78 22.29
C LYS A 164 2.42 -4.93 21.11
N GLU A 165 1.96 -5.50 20.00
CA GLU A 165 2.74 -5.69 18.77
C GLU A 165 2.72 -4.49 17.83
N ARG A 166 1.90 -3.48 18.14
CA ARG A 166 1.77 -2.25 17.36
C ARG A 166 3.11 -1.53 17.15
N SER A 167 3.46 -1.22 15.91
CA SER A 167 4.73 -0.56 15.52
C SER A 167 4.94 0.85 16.11
N GLY A 168 3.87 1.52 16.54
CA GLY A 168 3.93 2.82 17.22
C GLY A 168 4.17 2.76 18.74
N GLY A 169 4.30 1.56 19.29
CA GLY A 169 4.38 1.30 20.72
C GLY A 169 3.01 1.21 21.38
N PRO A 170 2.90 0.44 22.48
CA PRO A 170 1.62 0.18 23.15
C PRO A 170 1.08 1.44 23.82
N ARG A 171 -0.17 1.80 23.54
CA ARG A 171 -0.87 2.86 24.26
C ARG A 171 -1.19 2.36 25.67
N SER A 172 -0.44 2.83 26.66
CA SER A 172 -0.55 2.32 28.05
C SER A 172 -1.97 2.43 28.63
N THR A 173 -2.75 3.43 28.21
CA THR A 173 -4.15 3.61 28.63
C THR A 173 -5.13 2.62 28.00
N VAL A 174 -4.82 2.09 26.81
CA VAL A 174 -5.59 1.05 26.12
C VAL A 174 -5.25 -0.30 26.72
N VAL A 175 -3.96 -0.61 26.86
CA VAL A 175 -3.45 -1.84 27.48
C VAL A 175 -4.07 -2.04 28.88
N ALA A 176 -4.02 -1.02 29.74
CA ALA A 176 -4.59 -1.11 31.08
C ALA A 176 -6.12 -1.32 31.09
N ALA A 177 -6.84 -0.83 30.08
CA ALA A 177 -8.28 -1.03 29.97
C ALA A 177 -8.60 -2.45 29.48
N LEU A 178 -7.88 -2.95 28.48
CA LEU A 178 -8.03 -4.31 27.94
C LEU A 178 -7.64 -5.38 28.97
N GLU A 179 -6.55 -5.17 29.73
CA GLU A 179 -6.17 -6.07 30.82
C GLU A 179 -7.26 -6.19 31.89
N LYS A 180 -7.99 -5.09 32.15
CA LYS A 180 -9.09 -5.10 33.10
C LYS A 180 -10.29 -5.92 32.61
N VAL A 181 -10.61 -5.84 31.32
CA VAL A 181 -11.71 -6.63 30.72
C VAL A 181 -11.32 -8.11 30.61
N ALA A 182 -10.09 -8.41 30.20
CA ALA A 182 -9.61 -9.79 30.10
C ALA A 182 -9.55 -10.54 31.45
N GLN A 183 -9.48 -9.81 32.57
CA GLN A 183 -9.47 -10.36 33.93
C GLN A 183 -10.86 -10.37 34.61
N ALA A 184 -11.87 -9.77 33.97
CA ALA A 184 -13.25 -9.75 34.47
C ALA A 184 -13.95 -11.07 34.16
#